data_AF-A0A7Y5DUV3-F1
#
_entry.id   AF-A0A7Y5DUV3-F1
#
_cell.length_a   1.000
_cell.length_b   1.000
_cell.length_c   1.000
_cell.angle_alpha   90.00
_cell.angle_beta   90.00
_cell.angle_gamma   90.00
#
_symmetry.space_group_name_H-M   'P 1'
#
loop_
_entity.id
_entity.type
_entity.pdbx_description
1 polymer ?
#
loop_
_entity_poly.entity_id
_entity_poly.type
_entity_poly.pdbx_seq_one_letter_code
_entity_poly.pdbx_strand_id
1 'polypeptide(L)'
;MLASETEALNSSAVSGIIGLSGDVQGVVIIKFPLQTCLAVVTRLIGEKATKIDDDVTDAIGEITNIIVGNAKKYLNGLNVSISLPTVVEGSDYIVHLSKDTPAVCASLSSDAGEFYIKISTKLTGE
;
A
#
# COMPACT_ATOMS: atom_id res chain seq x y z
N MET A 1 -9.80 -10.29 -21.27
CA MET A 1 -9.23 -9.14 -20.54
C MET A 1 -9.43 -9.23 -19.03
N LEU A 2 -10.47 -9.89 -18.51
CA LEU A 2 -10.71 -10.06 -17.05
C LEU A 2 -9.91 -11.21 -16.39
N ALA A 3 -9.32 -12.11 -17.17
CA ALA A 3 -8.60 -13.28 -16.65
C ALA A 3 -7.26 -12.91 -15.97
N SER A 4 -6.54 -11.90 -16.50
CA SER A 4 -5.22 -11.49 -16.01
C SER A 4 -5.26 -10.75 -14.67
N GLU A 5 -6.33 -10.02 -14.39
CA GLU A 5 -6.51 -9.31 -13.09
C GLU A 5 -6.79 -10.28 -11.95
N THR A 6 -7.40 -11.44 -12.24
CA THR A 6 -7.76 -12.46 -11.23
C THR A 6 -6.56 -13.36 -10.88
N GLU A 7 -5.71 -13.71 -11.84
CA GLU A 7 -4.49 -14.49 -11.59
C GLU A 7 -3.38 -13.68 -10.89
N ALA A 8 -3.23 -12.39 -11.21
CA ALA A 8 -2.30 -11.51 -10.50
C ALA A 8 -2.70 -11.30 -9.02
N LEU A 9 -4.00 -11.37 -8.71
CA LEU A 9 -4.51 -11.27 -7.34
C LEU A 9 -4.17 -12.50 -6.48
N ASN A 10 -4.01 -13.68 -7.11
CA ASN A 10 -3.71 -14.99 -6.48
C ASN A 10 -2.20 -15.31 -6.38
N SER A 11 -1.33 -14.43 -6.87
CA SER A 11 0.12 -14.55 -6.70
C SER A 11 0.56 -13.94 -5.37
N SER A 12 1.56 -14.54 -4.70
CA SER A 12 2.15 -13.99 -3.48
C SER A 12 2.42 -12.49 -3.63
N ALA A 13 1.98 -11.71 -2.66
CA ALA A 13 2.07 -10.27 -2.67
C ALA A 13 2.42 -9.75 -1.28
N VAL A 14 2.97 -8.55 -1.23
CA VAL A 14 3.22 -7.83 0.02
C VAL A 14 2.46 -6.53 -0.05
N SER A 15 1.76 -6.20 1.03
CA SER A 15 1.02 -4.94 1.12
C SER A 15 1.38 -4.15 2.35
N GLY A 16 1.67 -2.87 2.15
CA GLY A 16 1.77 -1.88 3.22
C GLY A 16 0.44 -1.19 3.42
N ILE A 17 0.02 -1.05 4.69
CA ILE A 17 -1.27 -0.49 5.08
C ILE A 17 -1.04 0.60 6.11
N ILE A 18 -1.63 1.78 5.87
CA ILE A 18 -1.64 2.90 6.83
C ILE A 18 -3.05 3.42 6.99
N GLY A 19 -3.50 3.53 8.24
CA GLY A 19 -4.74 4.19 8.60
C GLY A 19 -4.58 5.71 8.68
N LEU A 20 -5.63 6.42 8.28
CA LEU A 20 -5.78 7.87 8.42
C LEU A 20 -6.87 8.16 9.45
N SER A 21 -6.63 9.15 10.31
CA SER A 21 -7.58 9.61 11.32
C SER A 21 -7.57 11.14 11.48
N GLY A 22 -8.60 11.65 12.16
CA GLY A 22 -8.84 13.08 12.34
C GLY A 22 -9.92 13.59 11.38
N ASP A 23 -9.66 14.70 10.70
CA ASP A 23 -10.59 15.31 9.74
C ASP A 23 -10.75 14.45 8.47
N VAL A 24 -9.77 13.59 8.19
CA VAL A 24 -9.85 12.54 7.16
C VAL A 24 -9.75 11.20 7.86
N GLN A 25 -10.74 10.35 7.65
CA GLN A 25 -10.75 8.97 8.15
C GLN A 25 -10.70 7.99 6.99
N GLY A 26 -9.83 7.00 7.10
CA GLY A 26 -9.74 5.99 6.07
C GLY A 26 -8.48 5.15 6.14
N VAL A 27 -8.15 4.53 5.01
CA VAL A 27 -6.98 3.67 4.88
C VAL A 27 -6.36 3.82 3.50
N VAL A 28 -5.03 3.74 3.48
CA VAL A 28 -4.21 3.63 2.27
C VAL A 28 -3.57 2.24 2.27
N ILE A 29 -3.68 1.54 1.15
CA ILE A 29 -3.10 0.22 0.94
C ILE A 29 -2.23 0.30 -0.31
N ILE A 30 -0.98 -0.12 -0.20
CA ILE A 30 -0.05 -0.22 -1.31
C ILE A 30 0.32 -1.69 -1.47
N LYS A 31 -0.10 -2.32 -2.55
CA LYS A 31 0.11 -3.74 -2.84
C LYS A 31 1.16 -3.92 -3.92
N PHE A 32 2.16 -4.73 -3.61
CA PHE A 32 3.23 -5.12 -4.53
C PHE A 32 3.10 -6.63 -4.81
N PRO A 33 3.00 -7.05 -6.09
CA PRO A 33 3.31 -8.43 -6.46
C PRO A 33 4.71 -8.82 -5.95
N LEU A 34 4.92 -10.09 -5.58
CA LEU A 34 6.18 -10.55 -4.98
C LEU A 34 7.42 -10.11 -5.77
N GLN A 35 7.39 -10.25 -7.10
CA GLN A 35 8.54 -9.87 -7.94
C GLN A 35 8.83 -8.37 -7.89
N THR A 36 7.79 -7.53 -7.93
CA THR A 36 7.94 -6.07 -7.78
C THR A 36 8.48 -5.73 -6.40
N CYS A 37 7.96 -6.37 -5.35
CA CYS A 37 8.41 -6.17 -3.97
C CYS A 37 9.92 -6.44 -3.84
N LEU A 38 10.37 -7.61 -4.26
CA LEU A 38 11.79 -8.00 -4.19
C LEU A 38 12.67 -7.07 -5.05
N ALA A 39 12.20 -6.65 -6.22
CA ALA A 39 12.94 -5.73 -7.09
C ALA A 39 13.08 -4.33 -6.47
N VAL A 40 12.01 -3.81 -5.86
CA VAL A 40 12.02 -2.52 -5.15
C VAL A 40 12.95 -2.57 -3.95
N VAL A 41 12.83 -3.60 -3.09
CA VAL A 41 13.69 -3.72 -1.91
C VAL A 41 15.14 -3.92 -2.31
N THR A 42 15.44 -4.76 -3.31
CA THR A 42 16.81 -4.96 -3.81
C THR A 42 17.49 -3.64 -4.16
N ARG A 43 16.76 -2.72 -4.80
CA ARG A 43 17.28 -1.39 -5.16
C ARG A 43 17.44 -0.49 -3.94
N LEU A 44 16.56 -0.62 -2.96
CA LEU A 44 16.60 0.20 -1.74
C LEU A 44 17.79 -0.18 -0.85
N ILE A 45 18.02 -1.48 -0.63
CA ILE A 45 19.06 -1.98 0.29
C ILE A 45 20.41 -2.18 -0.42
N GLY A 46 20.42 -2.27 -1.75
CA GLY A 46 21.64 -2.48 -2.55
C GLY A 46 22.13 -3.94 -2.61
N GLU A 47 21.37 -4.87 -2.05
CA GLU A 47 21.62 -6.32 -2.04
C GLU A 47 20.41 -7.06 -2.61
N LYS A 48 20.65 -8.22 -3.24
CA LYS A 48 19.60 -9.01 -3.87
C LYS A 48 18.66 -9.64 -2.83
N ALA A 49 17.44 -9.10 -2.72
CA ALA A 49 16.34 -9.74 -2.01
C ALA A 49 15.80 -10.93 -2.83
N THR A 50 15.67 -12.10 -2.20
CA THR A 50 15.25 -13.34 -2.89
C THR A 50 13.98 -13.97 -2.33
N LYS A 51 13.57 -13.54 -1.14
CA LYS A 51 12.38 -14.01 -0.41
C LYS A 51 11.86 -12.88 0.46
N ILE A 52 10.68 -13.04 1.01
CA ILE A 52 10.16 -12.13 2.03
C ILE A 52 10.79 -12.53 3.37
N ASP A 53 11.45 -11.58 4.01
CA ASP A 53 12.05 -11.66 5.34
C ASP A 53 11.90 -10.31 6.05
N ASP A 54 12.43 -10.21 7.27
CA ASP A 54 12.25 -9.02 8.11
C ASP A 54 12.74 -7.74 7.41
N ASP A 55 13.89 -7.80 6.74
CA ASP A 55 14.45 -6.66 5.98
C ASP A 55 13.52 -6.22 4.84
N VAL A 56 12.92 -7.17 4.10
CA VAL A 56 11.92 -6.88 3.08
C VAL A 56 10.66 -6.25 3.69
N THR A 57 10.17 -6.79 4.80
CA THR A 57 8.96 -6.26 5.44
C THR A 57 9.19 -4.87 6.00
N ASP A 58 10.32 -4.61 6.64
CA ASP A 58 10.70 -3.30 7.17
C ASP A 58 10.87 -2.27 6.04
N ALA A 59 11.55 -2.65 4.96
CA ALA A 59 11.71 -1.81 3.77
C ALA A 59 10.36 -1.40 3.17
N ILE A 60 9.42 -2.33 3.03
CA ILE A 60 8.06 -2.03 2.55
C ILE A 60 7.29 -1.15 3.54
N GLY A 61 7.45 -1.38 4.84
CA GLY A 61 6.89 -0.53 5.89
C GLY A 61 7.36 0.92 5.76
N GLU A 62 8.67 1.13 5.62
CA GLU A 62 9.27 2.45 5.45
C GLU A 62 8.85 3.13 4.15
N ILE A 63 8.83 2.41 3.02
CA ILE A 63 8.32 2.94 1.74
C ILE A 63 6.87 3.41 1.90
N THR A 64 6.03 2.58 2.55
CA THR A 64 4.62 2.91 2.76
C THR A 64 4.48 4.15 3.62
N ASN A 65 5.25 4.24 4.71
CA ASN A 65 5.27 5.40 5.60
C ASN A 65 5.73 6.68 4.88
N ILE A 66 6.76 6.58 4.03
CA ILE A 66 7.25 7.71 3.23
C ILE A 66 6.18 8.18 2.24
N ILE A 67 5.53 7.26 1.51
CA ILE A 67 4.50 7.61 0.52
C ILE A 67 3.33 8.32 1.20
N VAL A 68 2.78 7.74 2.26
CA VAL A 68 1.60 8.31 2.95
C VAL A 68 1.96 9.56 3.73
N GLY A 69 3.14 9.59 4.38
CA GLY A 69 3.64 10.77 5.07
C GLY A 69 3.86 11.96 4.13
N ASN A 70 4.34 11.72 2.91
CA ASN A 70 4.42 12.77 1.88
C ASN A 70 3.04 13.16 1.35
N ALA A 71 2.13 12.20 1.16
CA ALA A 71 0.75 12.49 0.74
C ALA A 71 0.01 13.39 1.74
N LYS A 72 0.21 13.19 3.05
CA LYS A 72 -0.36 14.02 4.12
C LYS A 72 -0.04 15.52 3.94
N LYS A 73 1.13 15.87 3.40
CA LYS A 73 1.53 17.26 3.16
C LYS A 73 0.66 17.99 2.12
N TYR A 74 -0.14 17.26 1.34
CA TYR A 74 -1.09 17.85 0.40
C TYR A 74 -2.48 18.04 1.00
N LEU A 75 -2.73 17.50 2.19
CA LEU A 75 -3.98 17.67 2.95
C LEU A 75 -3.88 18.88 3.91
N ASN A 76 -3.15 19.92 3.49
CA ASN A 76 -2.93 21.11 4.32
C ASN A 76 -4.26 21.78 4.68
N GLY A 77 -4.39 22.19 5.94
CA GLY A 77 -5.62 22.76 6.48
C GLY A 77 -6.58 21.74 7.10
N LEU A 78 -6.30 20.45 6.96
CA LEU A 78 -7.01 19.37 7.66
C LEU A 78 -6.10 18.77 8.75
N ASN A 79 -6.67 18.51 9.92
CA ASN A 79 -5.99 17.80 10.99
C ASN A 79 -6.01 16.29 10.72
N VAL A 80 -4.98 15.80 10.02
CA VAL A 80 -4.84 14.39 9.66
C VAL A 80 -3.68 13.75 10.43
N SER A 81 -3.94 12.62 11.07
CA SER A 81 -2.94 11.74 11.67
C SER A 81 -2.84 10.43 10.88
N ILE A 82 -1.66 9.84 10.86
CA ILE A 82 -1.41 8.55 10.18
C ILE A 82 -0.94 7.52 11.20
N SER A 83 -1.37 6.26 11.05
CA SER A 83 -0.90 5.17 11.89
C SER A 83 0.52 4.75 11.54
N LEU A 84 1.12 3.90 12.38
CA LEU A 84 2.29 3.11 11.97
C LEU A 84 1.92 2.22 10.77
N PRO A 85 2.89 1.90 9.89
CA PRO A 85 2.66 0.97 8.80
C PRO A 85 2.42 -0.44 9.33
N THR A 86 1.46 -1.13 8.72
CA THR A 86 1.28 -2.58 8.88
C THR A 86 1.62 -3.25 7.56
N VAL A 87 2.48 -4.26 7.60
CA VAL A 87 2.87 -5.02 6.41
C VAL A 87 2.21 -6.40 6.46
N VAL A 88 1.58 -6.79 5.35
CA VAL A 88 0.88 -8.07 5.20
C VAL A 88 1.50 -8.81 4.02
N GLU A 89 2.00 -10.00 4.28
CA GLU A 89 2.39 -10.96 3.26
C GLU A 89 1.22 -11.90 2.93
N GLY A 90 1.02 -12.14 1.64
CA GLY A 90 0.02 -13.07 1.11
C GLY A 90 -0.94 -12.43 0.12
N SER A 91 -1.61 -13.28 -0.65
CA SER A 91 -2.67 -12.91 -1.59
C SER A 91 -4.07 -13.11 -1.03
N ASP A 92 -4.20 -13.95 0.01
CA ASP A 92 -5.47 -14.56 0.41
C ASP A 92 -6.13 -13.83 1.58
N TYR A 93 -6.10 -12.50 1.56
CA TYR A 93 -6.73 -11.67 2.59
C TYR A 93 -7.73 -10.70 1.97
N ILE A 94 -8.79 -10.42 2.73
CA ILE A 94 -9.83 -9.47 2.33
C ILE A 94 -9.75 -8.26 3.25
N VAL A 95 -9.58 -7.08 2.65
CA VAL A 95 -9.70 -5.82 3.39
C VAL A 95 -11.13 -5.32 3.29
N HIS A 96 -11.87 -5.43 4.39
CA HIS A 96 -13.18 -4.84 4.52
C HIS A 96 -13.05 -3.34 4.79
N LEU A 97 -13.48 -2.55 3.82
CA LEU A 97 -13.58 -1.10 3.94
C LEU A 97 -15.00 -0.74 4.40
N SER A 98 -15.14 0.40 5.08
CA SER A 98 -16.46 0.93 5.43
C SER A 98 -17.30 1.13 4.17
N LYS A 99 -18.52 0.60 4.15
CA LYS A 99 -19.41 0.64 2.97
C LYS A 99 -19.77 2.06 2.53
N ASP A 100 -19.71 3.00 3.47
CA ASP A 100 -20.09 4.40 3.26
C ASP A 100 -18.92 5.26 2.79
N THR A 101 -17.78 4.64 2.47
CA THR A 101 -16.56 5.35 2.07
C THR A 101 -16.20 4.99 0.63
N PRO A 102 -16.11 5.96 -0.29
CA PRO A 102 -15.66 5.69 -1.65
C PRO A 102 -14.21 5.20 -1.64
N ALA A 103 -13.90 4.28 -2.55
CA ALA A 103 -12.55 3.77 -2.74
C ALA A 103 -12.05 4.06 -4.16
N VAL A 104 -10.83 4.59 -4.25
CA VAL A 104 -10.10 4.78 -5.50
C VAL A 104 -9.01 3.71 -5.56
N CYS A 105 -8.88 3.06 -6.71
CA CYS A 105 -7.81 2.12 -7.00
C CYS A 105 -7.03 2.60 -8.23
N ALA A 106 -5.71 2.63 -8.12
CA ALA A 106 -4.81 2.96 -9.22
C ALA A 106 -3.78 1.83 -9.38
N SER A 107 -3.59 1.37 -10.62
CA SER A 107 -2.46 0.54 -11.01
C SER A 107 -1.36 1.45 -11.54
N LEU A 108 -0.13 1.23 -11.08
CA LEU A 108 1.05 1.97 -11.49
C LEU A 108 2.11 1.00 -12.01
N SER A 109 2.79 1.39 -13.08
CA SER A 109 3.88 0.61 -13.67
C SER A 109 5.21 1.33 -13.45
N SER A 110 6.25 0.57 -13.14
CA SER A 110 7.63 1.05 -13.02
C SER A 110 8.58 0.08 -13.71
N ASP A 111 9.85 0.47 -13.81
CA ASP A 111 10.92 -0.41 -14.28
C ASP A 111 11.24 -1.54 -13.28
N ALA A 112 10.78 -1.44 -12.03
CA ALA A 112 10.82 -2.52 -11.03
C ALA A 112 9.59 -3.45 -11.11
N GLY A 113 8.59 -3.14 -11.93
CA GLY A 113 7.32 -3.87 -12.04
C GLY A 113 6.10 -3.03 -11.68
N GLU A 114 4.93 -3.67 -11.72
CA GLU A 114 3.65 -3.04 -11.38
C GLU A 114 3.36 -3.08 -9.88
N PHE A 115 2.64 -2.09 -9.38
CA PHE A 115 2.11 -2.04 -8.03
C PHE A 115 0.78 -1.29 -7.99
N TYR A 116 0.02 -1.50 -6.93
CA TYR A 116 -1.35 -1.00 -6.80
C TYR A 116 -1.47 -0.12 -5.58
N ILE A 117 -2.15 1.00 -5.72
CA ILE A 117 -2.54 1.85 -4.60
C ILE A 117 -4.06 1.86 -4.50
N LYS A 118 -4.58 1.52 -3.31
CA LYS A 118 -5.98 1.64 -2.97
C LYS A 118 -6.15 2.63 -1.82
N ILE A 119 -7.00 3.63 -2.02
CA ILE A 119 -7.28 4.68 -1.04
C ILE A 119 -8.78 4.67 -0.78
N SER A 120 -9.17 4.60 0.48
CA SER A 120 -10.57 4.66 0.89
C SER A 120 -10.69 5.62 2.05
N THR A 121 -11.20 6.82 1.78
CA THR A 121 -11.22 7.92 2.74
C THR A 121 -12.51 8.72 2.69
N LYS A 122 -12.92 9.26 3.83
CA LYS A 122 -14.02 10.23 3.96
C LYS A 122 -13.57 11.40 4.81
N LEU A 123 -14.22 12.54 4.63
CA LEU A 123 -14.11 13.67 5.56
C LEU A 123 -14.98 13.39 6.79
N THR A 124 -14.51 13.81 7.96
CA THR A 124 -15.24 13.70 9.22
C THR A 124 -16.01 15.00 9.45
N GLY A 125 -17.33 14.93 9.65
CA GLY A 125 -18.16 16.10 9.97
C GLY A 125 -19.08 16.61 8.86
N GLU A 126 -19.27 15.85 7.79
CA GLU A 126 -20.45 15.97 6.91
C GLU A 126 -21.62 15.13 7.43
#